data_AF-A0A7S1ZZQ6-F1
#
_entry.id   AF-A0A7S1ZZQ6-F1
#
_cell.length_a   1.000
_cell.length_b   1.000
_cell.length_c   1.000
_cell.angle_alpha   90.00
_cell.angle_beta   90.00
_cell.angle_gamma   90.00
#
_symmetry.space_group_name_H-M   'P 1'
#
loop_
_entity.id
_entity.type
_entity.pdbx_description
1 polymer ?
#
loop_
_entity_poly.entity_id
_entity_poly.type
_entity_poly.pdbx_seq_one_letter_code
_entity_poly.pdbx_strand_id
1 'polypeptide(L)'
;DRNGRTPLHFALGNADRAASPSVVKLLLHQNPDVVNITDKDKADLPLHLLATRANTLRDTQCAERENATKCLDLYLDAKPYPTAAFLAALQSLPEWLRDRAVVTSTVKNILNEKLSEPFPAFRRLFDIYWHITIIVFYVICVQKSIDQRLEFEKDPTRSERVPTKWLIPLYLGAISFTVWELVQILSLKSLGLFNTW
;
A
#
# COMPACT_ATOMS: atom_id res chain seq x y z
N ASP A 1 -23.93 17.30 -9.03
CA ASP A 1 -23.36 18.40 -9.83
C ASP A 1 -22.90 17.89 -11.21
N ARG A 2 -22.50 18.78 -12.15
CA ARG A 2 -21.97 18.44 -13.48
C ARG A 2 -20.81 17.43 -13.42
N ASN A 3 -20.01 17.50 -12.37
CA ASN A 3 -18.87 16.59 -12.12
C ASN A 3 -19.29 15.30 -11.39
N GLY A 4 -20.58 15.01 -11.25
CA GLY A 4 -21.08 13.85 -10.51
C GLY A 4 -21.01 13.96 -8.98
N ARG A 5 -20.48 15.07 -8.44
CA ARG A 5 -20.38 15.28 -7.00
C ARG A 5 -21.75 15.35 -6.33
N THR A 6 -21.90 14.58 -5.26
CA THR A 6 -23.09 14.57 -4.38
C THR A 6 -23.01 15.68 -3.34
N PRO A 7 -24.13 16.06 -2.68
CA PRO A 7 -24.10 17.04 -1.59
C PRO A 7 -23.10 16.68 -0.47
N LEU A 8 -22.89 15.38 -0.22
CA LEU A 8 -21.94 14.89 0.77
C LEU A 8 -20.48 15.21 0.40
N HIS A 9 -20.12 15.18 -0.89
CA HIS A 9 -18.79 15.61 -1.35
C HIS A 9 -18.50 17.07 -0.95
N PHE A 10 -19.48 17.95 -1.11
CA PHE A 10 -19.33 19.36 -0.76
C PHE A 10 -19.31 19.60 0.75
N ALA A 11 -20.14 18.86 1.50
CA ALA A 11 -20.16 18.94 2.96
C ALA A 11 -18.81 18.52 3.57
N LEU A 12 -18.25 17.41 3.10
CA LEU A 12 -16.96 16.90 3.55
C LEU A 12 -15.77 17.69 3.02
N GLY A 13 -15.85 18.26 1.81
CA GLY A 13 -14.85 19.20 1.30
C GLY A 13 -14.77 20.51 2.09
N ASN A 14 -15.80 20.83 2.89
CA ASN A 14 -15.85 21.99 3.78
C ASN A 14 -15.91 21.55 5.27
N ALA A 15 -15.34 20.40 5.61
CA ALA A 15 -15.44 19.80 6.95
C ALA A 15 -14.86 20.66 8.09
N ASP A 16 -14.10 21.72 7.78
CA ASP A 16 -13.58 22.70 8.73
C ASP A 16 -14.66 23.60 9.35
N ARG A 17 -15.79 23.81 8.66
CA ARG A 17 -16.85 24.70 9.13
C ARG A 17 -17.64 24.06 10.27
N ALA A 18 -18.03 24.89 11.24
CA ALA A 18 -18.81 24.45 12.41
C ALA A 18 -20.17 23.81 12.06
N ALA A 19 -20.78 24.20 10.93
CA ALA A 19 -22.06 23.63 10.48
C ALA A 19 -21.91 22.28 9.77
N SER A 20 -20.71 21.91 9.32
CA SER A 20 -20.48 20.74 8.46
C SER A 20 -20.90 19.42 9.10
N PRO A 21 -20.60 19.13 10.38
CA PRO A 21 -21.07 17.91 11.03
C PRO A 21 -22.60 17.77 11.03
N SER A 22 -23.31 18.88 11.28
CA SER A 22 -24.79 18.88 11.27
C SER A 22 -25.36 18.62 9.88
N VAL A 23 -24.73 19.18 8.85
CA VAL A 23 -25.12 18.96 7.44
C VAL A 23 -24.84 17.51 7.03
N VAL A 24 -23.66 16.98 7.36
CA VAL A 24 -23.30 15.57 7.08
C VAL A 24 -24.29 14.64 7.76
N LYS A 25 -24.61 14.87 9.03
CA LYS A 25 -25.61 14.08 9.77
C LYS A 25 -26.98 14.09 9.10
N LEU A 26 -27.44 15.26 8.65
CA LEU A 26 -28.72 15.38 7.94
C LEU A 26 -28.72 14.61 6.63
N LEU A 27 -27.66 14.74 5.83
CA LEU A 27 -27.54 14.09 4.53
C LEU A 27 -27.49 12.56 4.67
N LEU A 28 -26.73 12.04 5.64
CA LEU A 28 -26.64 10.61 5.91
C LEU A 28 -27.94 10.03 6.46
N HIS A 29 -28.70 10.82 7.23
CA HIS A 29 -30.01 10.41 7.71
C HIS A 29 -31.04 10.28 6.56
N GLN A 30 -30.95 11.13 5.55
CA GLN A 30 -31.83 11.07 4.38
C GLN A 30 -31.45 9.94 3.43
N ASN A 31 -30.16 9.75 3.17
CA ASN A 31 -29.68 8.69 2.30
C ASN A 31 -28.26 8.24 2.71
N PRO A 32 -28.12 7.11 3.42
CA PRO A 32 -26.83 6.62 3.88
C PRO A 32 -25.95 6.11 2.73
N ASP A 33 -26.53 5.64 1.62
CA ASP A 33 -25.79 5.04 0.51
C ASP A 33 -24.96 6.07 -0.28
N VAL A 34 -25.22 7.36 -0.05
CA VAL A 34 -24.48 8.48 -0.68
C VAL A 34 -22.99 8.47 -0.33
N VAL A 35 -22.59 7.81 0.76
CA VAL A 35 -21.18 7.63 1.13
C VAL A 35 -20.37 6.89 0.08
N ASN A 36 -21.01 6.02 -0.70
CA ASN A 36 -20.35 5.14 -1.66
C ASN A 36 -20.34 5.69 -3.09
N ILE A 37 -20.98 6.83 -3.33
CA ILE A 37 -21.06 7.43 -4.66
C ILE A 37 -19.75 8.16 -4.93
N THR A 38 -19.10 7.83 -6.04
CA THR A 38 -17.89 8.50 -6.50
C THR A 38 -18.20 9.66 -7.45
N ASP A 39 -17.29 10.61 -7.53
CA ASP A 39 -17.36 11.63 -8.58
C ASP A 39 -17.05 11.07 -9.98
N LYS A 40 -17.47 11.78 -11.04
CA LYS A 40 -17.28 11.34 -12.43
C LYS A 40 -15.87 11.61 -12.96
N ASP A 41 -15.18 12.59 -12.39
CA ASP A 41 -13.91 13.09 -12.94
C ASP A 41 -12.72 12.25 -12.48
N LYS A 42 -12.66 11.91 -11.20
CA LYS A 42 -11.52 11.23 -10.57
C LYS A 42 -11.88 9.92 -9.89
N ALA A 43 -13.17 9.57 -9.89
CA ALA A 43 -13.71 8.50 -9.06
C ALA A 43 -13.43 8.71 -7.56
N ASP A 44 -13.35 9.98 -7.13
CA ASP A 44 -13.07 10.35 -5.76
C ASP A 44 -14.33 10.13 -4.91
N LEU A 45 -14.19 9.37 -3.82
CA LEU A 45 -15.19 9.28 -2.76
C LEU A 45 -15.29 10.61 -1.98
N PRO A 46 -16.43 10.89 -1.31
CA PRO A 46 -16.58 12.05 -0.43
C PRO A 46 -15.46 12.14 0.63
N LEU A 47 -14.94 10.99 1.08
CA LEU A 47 -13.83 10.88 2.03
C LEU A 47 -12.50 11.45 1.48
N HIS A 48 -12.23 11.39 0.17
CA HIS A 48 -11.02 11.99 -0.42
C HIS A 48 -11.04 13.52 -0.32
N LEU A 49 -12.21 14.14 -0.45
CA LEU A 49 -12.35 15.58 -0.29
C LEU A 49 -12.19 15.99 1.18
N LEU A 50 -12.65 15.15 2.11
CA LEU A 50 -12.35 15.34 3.54
C LEU A 50 -10.85 15.27 3.79
N ALA A 51 -10.15 14.27 3.24
CA ALA A 51 -8.71 14.13 3.39
C ALA A 51 -7.96 15.34 2.82
N THR A 52 -8.33 15.77 1.62
CA THR A 52 -7.77 16.95 0.98
C THR A 52 -7.95 18.19 1.85
N ARG A 53 -9.14 18.38 2.44
CA ARG A 53 -9.40 19.53 3.32
C ARG A 53 -8.64 19.41 4.64
N ALA A 54 -8.64 18.23 5.26
CA ALA A 54 -7.98 17.97 6.54
C ALA A 54 -6.45 18.17 6.47
N ASN A 55 -5.84 17.84 5.32
CA ASN A 55 -4.42 18.09 5.08
C ASN A 55 -4.05 19.60 5.03
N THR A 56 -5.02 20.49 4.80
CA THR A 56 -4.79 21.94 4.82
C THR A 56 -4.89 22.57 6.22
N LEU A 57 -5.35 21.81 7.22
CA LEU A 57 -5.55 22.31 8.58
C LEU A 57 -4.27 22.26 9.42
N ARG A 58 -3.90 23.41 9.99
CA ARG A 58 -2.74 23.54 10.87
C ARG A 58 -3.06 23.01 12.27
N ASP A 59 -2.01 22.68 13.04
CA ASP A 59 -2.16 22.19 14.41
C ASP A 59 -2.84 23.19 15.36
N THR A 60 -2.77 24.49 15.06
CA THR A 60 -3.40 25.55 15.86
C THR A 60 -4.92 25.61 15.71
N GLN A 61 -5.49 24.93 14.72
CA GLN A 61 -6.92 24.98 14.36
C GLN A 61 -7.70 23.83 15.02
N CYS A 62 -7.76 23.85 16.35
CA CYS A 62 -8.38 22.77 17.13
C CYS A 62 -9.87 22.59 16.82
N ALA A 63 -10.63 23.69 16.66
CA ALA A 63 -12.07 23.63 16.42
C ALA A 63 -12.39 23.04 15.04
N GLU A 64 -11.65 23.45 14.01
CA GLU A 64 -11.81 22.94 12.64
C GLU A 64 -11.43 21.47 12.54
N ARG A 65 -10.38 21.05 13.28
CA ARG A 65 -10.01 19.63 13.38
C ARG A 65 -11.09 18.82 14.08
N GLU A 66 -11.67 19.33 15.15
CA GLU A 66 -12.77 18.65 15.85
C GLU A 66 -13.99 18.48 14.92
N ASN A 67 -14.31 19.50 14.11
CA ASN A 67 -15.39 19.42 13.12
C ASN A 67 -15.10 18.34 12.07
N ALA A 68 -13.87 18.27 11.56
CA ALA A 68 -13.47 17.26 10.60
C ALA A 68 -13.50 15.84 11.20
N THR A 69 -13.08 15.67 12.45
CA THR A 69 -13.20 14.40 13.19
C THR A 69 -14.66 13.97 13.32
N LYS A 70 -15.56 14.88 13.71
CA LYS A 70 -17.00 14.59 13.80
C LYS A 70 -17.59 14.20 12.45
N CYS A 71 -17.18 14.87 11.37
CA CYS A 71 -17.61 14.52 10.02
C CYS A 71 -17.14 13.12 9.60
N LEU A 72 -15.90 12.75 9.95
CA LEU A 72 -15.36 11.41 9.72
C LEU A 72 -16.13 10.36 10.52
N ASP A 73 -16.33 10.57 11.82
CA ASP A 73 -17.04 9.64 12.69
C ASP A 73 -18.47 9.37 12.12
N LEU A 74 -19.19 10.43 11.74
CA LEU A 74 -20.51 10.31 11.07
C LEU A 74 -20.44 9.53 9.75
N TYR A 75 -19.41 9.77 8.94
CA TYR A 75 -19.23 9.06 7.66
C TYR A 75 -18.96 7.56 7.89
N LEU A 76 -18.13 7.21 8.87
CA LEU A 76 -17.79 5.81 9.20
C LEU A 76 -18.96 5.08 9.86
N ASP A 77 -19.80 5.78 10.62
CA ASP A 77 -21.04 5.25 11.21
C ASP A 77 -22.05 4.83 10.14
N ALA A 78 -22.03 5.47 8.97
CA ALA A 78 -22.85 5.11 7.82
C ALA A 78 -22.38 3.84 7.07
N LYS A 79 -21.35 3.14 7.57
CA LYS A 79 -20.84 1.85 7.05
C LYS A 79 -20.56 1.84 5.54
N PRO A 80 -19.56 2.62 5.08
CA PRO A 80 -19.15 2.61 3.68
C PRO A 80 -18.64 1.23 3.23
N TYR A 81 -18.76 0.93 1.93
CA TYR A 81 -18.32 -0.33 1.36
C TYR A 81 -16.78 -0.43 1.30
N PRO A 82 -16.21 -1.61 1.57
CA PRO A 82 -14.76 -1.85 1.57
C PRO A 82 -14.19 -1.91 0.14
N THR A 83 -14.10 -0.75 -0.50
CA THR A 83 -13.57 -0.61 -1.87
C THR A 83 -12.11 -0.17 -1.84
N ALA A 84 -11.32 -0.48 -2.87
CA ALA A 84 -9.94 0.01 -3.00
C ALA A 84 -9.85 1.55 -2.92
N ALA A 85 -10.81 2.26 -3.52
CA ALA A 85 -10.92 3.72 -3.43
C ALA A 85 -11.14 4.20 -1.98
N PHE A 86 -11.87 3.45 -1.16
CA PHE A 86 -12.07 3.79 0.25
C PHE A 86 -10.79 3.64 1.06
N LEU A 87 -10.03 2.56 0.83
CA LEU A 87 -8.73 2.36 1.49
C LEU A 87 -7.70 3.41 1.05
N ALA A 88 -7.67 3.76 -0.23
CA ALA A 88 -6.83 4.85 -0.74
C ALA A 88 -7.22 6.20 -0.09
N ALA A 89 -8.52 6.48 0.06
CA ALA A 89 -8.99 7.66 0.75
C ALA A 89 -8.53 7.69 2.22
N LEU A 90 -8.67 6.56 2.94
CA LEU A 90 -8.20 6.43 4.32
C LEU A 90 -6.69 6.65 4.45
N GLN A 91 -5.90 6.17 3.48
CA GLN A 91 -4.45 6.37 3.46
C GLN A 91 -4.06 7.83 3.19
N SER A 92 -4.88 8.57 2.44
CA SER A 92 -4.65 9.99 2.15
C SER A 92 -4.99 10.94 3.31
N LEU A 93 -5.60 10.43 4.39
CA LEU A 93 -5.92 11.21 5.59
C LEU A 93 -4.64 11.60 6.35
N PRO A 94 -4.62 12.77 7.01
CA PRO A 94 -3.53 13.14 7.90
C PRO A 94 -3.48 12.20 9.11
N GLU A 95 -2.29 12.05 9.70
CA GLU A 95 -2.00 11.08 10.76
C GLU A 95 -3.01 11.11 11.92
N TRP A 96 -3.27 12.30 12.48
CA TRP A 96 -4.22 12.50 13.58
C TRP A 96 -5.64 12.00 13.29
N LEU A 97 -6.06 12.04 12.02
CA LEU A 97 -7.40 11.63 11.60
C LEU A 97 -7.43 10.16 11.20
N ARG A 98 -6.34 9.67 10.60
CA ARG A 98 -6.15 8.26 10.26
C ARG A 98 -6.12 7.40 11.52
N ASP A 99 -5.42 7.83 12.57
CA ASP A 99 -5.34 7.12 13.84
C ASP A 99 -6.73 6.97 14.46
N ARG A 100 -7.54 8.04 14.38
CA ARG A 100 -8.95 7.99 14.79
C ARG A 100 -9.76 7.00 13.94
N ALA A 101 -9.62 7.05 12.62
CA ALA A 101 -10.35 6.17 11.70
C ALA A 101 -10.07 4.68 11.99
N VAL A 102 -8.83 4.32 12.27
CA VAL A 102 -8.40 2.93 12.54
C VAL A 102 -8.97 2.39 13.86
N VAL A 103 -9.33 3.26 14.80
CA VAL A 103 -9.93 2.83 16.08
C VAL A 103 -11.39 2.39 15.90
N THR A 104 -12.10 2.93 14.89
CA THR A 104 -13.50 2.63 14.61
C THR A 104 -13.71 1.17 14.20
N SER A 105 -14.71 0.51 14.80
CA SER A 105 -14.99 -0.92 14.57
C SER A 105 -15.29 -1.25 13.11
N THR A 106 -15.98 -0.37 12.39
CA THR A 106 -16.24 -0.50 10.94
C THR A 106 -14.94 -0.67 10.15
N VAL A 107 -13.97 0.22 10.38
CA VAL A 107 -12.68 0.23 9.69
C VAL A 107 -11.86 -0.98 10.10
N LYS A 108 -11.84 -1.33 11.39
CA LYS A 108 -11.15 -2.54 11.88
C LYS A 108 -11.65 -3.81 11.21
N ASN A 109 -12.97 -3.98 11.08
CA ASN A 109 -13.55 -5.16 10.44
C ASN A 109 -13.16 -5.24 8.96
N ILE A 110 -13.25 -4.12 8.24
CA ILE A 110 -12.83 -4.01 6.84
C ILE A 110 -11.34 -4.31 6.66
N LEU A 111 -10.49 -3.72 7.50
CA LEU A 111 -9.05 -3.96 7.44
C LEU A 111 -8.74 -5.41 7.81
N ASN A 112 -9.39 -5.98 8.81
CA ASN A 112 -9.15 -7.37 9.21
C ASN A 112 -9.58 -8.36 8.11
N GLU A 113 -10.71 -8.09 7.45
CA GLU A 113 -11.16 -8.86 6.29
C GLU A 113 -10.19 -8.74 5.10
N LYS A 114 -9.60 -7.56 4.88
CA LYS A 114 -8.63 -7.34 3.80
C LYS A 114 -7.21 -7.81 4.15
N LEU A 115 -6.83 -7.82 5.42
CA LEU A 115 -5.55 -8.34 5.91
C LEU A 115 -5.56 -9.87 6.00
N SER A 116 -6.75 -10.48 6.17
CA SER A 116 -6.90 -11.93 6.07
C SER A 116 -6.85 -12.42 4.62
N GLU A 117 -6.89 -11.52 3.63
CA GLU A 117 -6.58 -11.89 2.26
C GLU A 117 -5.11 -12.35 2.18
N PRO A 118 -4.83 -13.55 1.64
CA PRO A 118 -3.50 -14.17 1.71
C PRO A 118 -2.44 -13.45 0.87
N PHE A 119 -2.80 -12.41 0.14
CA PHE A 119 -2.02 -11.85 -0.96
C PHE A 119 -0.69 -11.21 -0.53
N PRO A 120 -0.63 -10.36 0.51
CA PRO A 120 0.64 -9.76 0.93
C PRO A 120 1.58 -10.79 1.59
N ALA A 121 1.02 -11.72 2.36
CA ALA A 121 1.76 -12.77 3.04
C ALA A 121 2.34 -13.78 2.03
N PHE A 122 1.53 -14.22 1.07
CA PHE A 122 1.94 -15.12 0.00
C PHE A 122 3.10 -14.54 -0.81
N ARG A 123 3.02 -13.25 -1.18
CA ARG A 123 4.11 -12.60 -1.93
C ARG A 123 5.43 -12.60 -1.16
N ARG A 124 5.41 -12.32 0.15
CA ARG A 124 6.62 -12.37 0.98
C ARG A 124 7.15 -13.79 1.15
N LEU A 125 6.27 -14.78 1.32
CA LEU A 125 6.68 -16.18 1.44
C LEU A 125 7.27 -16.72 0.14
N PHE A 126 6.70 -16.36 -1.01
CA PHE A 126 7.22 -16.73 -2.32
C PHE A 126 8.62 -16.15 -2.55
N ASP A 127 8.83 -14.89 -2.16
CA ASP A 127 10.13 -14.22 -2.27
C ASP A 127 11.21 -14.92 -1.43
N ILE A 128 10.88 -15.29 -0.19
CA ILE A 128 11.78 -16.07 0.68
C ILE A 128 12.11 -17.43 0.04
N TYR A 129 11.10 -18.14 -0.46
CA TYR A 129 11.29 -19.45 -1.10
C TYR A 129 12.19 -19.38 -2.34
N TRP A 130 12.00 -18.34 -3.16
CA TRP A 130 12.82 -18.09 -4.36
C TRP A 130 14.28 -17.85 -3.99
N HIS A 131 14.55 -17.02 -2.98
CA HIS A 131 15.91 -16.75 -2.49
C HIS A 131 16.58 -18.01 -1.93
N ILE A 132 15.88 -18.80 -1.12
CA ILE A 132 16.42 -20.06 -0.59
C ILE A 132 16.81 -21.00 -1.73
N THR A 133 15.96 -21.10 -2.76
CA THR A 133 16.23 -21.94 -3.93
C THR A 133 17.50 -21.49 -4.66
N ILE A 134 17.66 -20.19 -4.91
CA ILE A 134 18.88 -19.64 -5.53
C ILE A 134 20.13 -19.95 -4.69
N ILE A 135 20.06 -19.78 -3.36
CA ILE A 135 21.18 -20.05 -2.46
C ILE A 135 21.58 -21.54 -2.50
N VAL A 136 20.60 -22.44 -2.44
CA VAL A 136 20.86 -23.90 -2.54
C VAL A 136 21.53 -24.24 -3.87
N PHE A 137 21.01 -23.70 -4.99
CA PHE A 137 21.62 -23.91 -6.30
C PHE A 137 23.03 -23.35 -6.39
N TYR A 138 23.29 -22.17 -5.81
CA TYR A 138 24.63 -21.58 -5.74
C TYR A 138 25.61 -22.49 -4.99
N VAL A 139 25.24 -22.99 -3.80
CA VAL A 139 26.09 -23.88 -3.01
C VAL A 139 26.46 -25.15 -3.78
N ILE A 140 25.47 -25.79 -4.43
CA ILE A 140 25.71 -26.99 -5.25
C ILE A 140 26.63 -26.68 -6.44
N CYS A 141 26.44 -25.54 -7.12
CA CYS A 141 27.27 -25.15 -8.25
C CYS A 141 28.71 -24.85 -7.83
N VAL A 142 28.90 -24.19 -6.68
CA VAL A 142 30.24 -23.89 -6.14
C VAL A 142 30.97 -25.18 -5.78
N GLN A 143 30.32 -26.12 -5.09
CA GLN A 143 30.91 -27.42 -4.75
C GLN A 143 31.35 -28.17 -6.02
N LYS A 144 30.45 -28.32 -7.00
CA LYS A 144 30.80 -28.95 -8.28
C LYS A 144 31.93 -28.25 -9.02
N SER A 145 31.97 -26.92 -8.97
CA SER A 145 33.05 -26.15 -9.59
C SER A 145 34.40 -26.37 -8.89
N ILE A 146 34.42 -26.57 -7.58
CA ILE A 146 35.64 -26.85 -6.82
C ILE A 146 36.10 -28.28 -7.13
N ASP A 147 35.20 -29.26 -7.07
CA ASP A 147 35.52 -30.67 -7.36
C ASP A 147 36.09 -30.83 -8.77
N GLN A 148 35.50 -30.18 -9.77
CA GLN A 148 36.01 -30.22 -11.15
C GLN A 148 37.42 -29.64 -11.29
N ARG A 149 37.75 -28.58 -10.53
CA ARG A 149 39.09 -27.98 -10.54
C ARG A 149 40.12 -28.89 -9.88
N LEU A 150 39.75 -29.52 -8.75
CA LEU A 150 40.60 -30.48 -8.05
C LEU A 150 40.84 -31.75 -8.87
N GLU A 151 39.84 -32.21 -9.62
CA GLU A 151 39.98 -33.35 -10.53
C GLU A 151 40.84 -33.03 -11.75
N PHE A 152 40.72 -31.82 -12.32
CA PHE A 152 41.56 -31.36 -13.43
C PHE A 152 43.04 -31.29 -13.05
N GLU A 153 43.36 -30.86 -11.82
CA GLU A 153 44.73 -30.86 -11.30
C GLU A 153 45.32 -32.28 -11.21
N LYS A 154 44.48 -33.30 -10.98
CA LYS A 154 44.89 -34.71 -10.95
C LYS A 154 44.96 -35.36 -12.34
N ASP A 155 44.15 -34.92 -13.29
CA ASP A 155 44.08 -35.44 -14.65
C ASP A 155 43.80 -34.33 -15.68
N PRO A 156 44.85 -33.82 -16.37
CA PRO A 156 44.72 -32.70 -17.31
C PRO A 156 44.02 -33.07 -18.62
N THR A 157 43.60 -34.33 -18.81
CA THR A 157 42.83 -34.75 -19.99
C THR A 157 41.34 -34.41 -19.88
N ARG A 158 40.86 -34.05 -18.69
CA ARG A 158 39.46 -33.63 -18.46
C ARG A 158 39.23 -32.16 -18.81
N SER A 159 37.99 -31.84 -19.18
CA SER A 159 37.57 -30.46 -19.45
C SER A 159 37.60 -29.61 -18.18
N GLU A 160 38.45 -28.59 -18.15
CA GLU A 160 38.56 -27.57 -17.08
C GLU A 160 37.27 -26.74 -16.91
N ARG A 161 36.42 -26.69 -17.94
CA ARG A 161 35.26 -25.78 -17.98
C ARG A 161 34.02 -26.43 -17.36
N VAL A 162 33.45 -25.74 -16.37
CA VAL A 162 32.12 -26.04 -15.84
C VAL A 162 31.08 -25.91 -16.97
N PRO A 163 30.16 -26.87 -17.15
CA PRO A 163 29.21 -26.81 -18.24
C PRO A 163 28.29 -25.59 -18.07
N THR A 164 28.23 -24.74 -19.10
CA THR A 164 27.45 -23.48 -19.10
C THR A 164 25.99 -23.67 -18.67
N LYS A 165 25.42 -24.86 -18.92
CA LYS A 165 24.05 -25.23 -18.50
C LYS A 165 23.81 -25.11 -17.00
N TRP A 166 24.83 -25.34 -16.16
CA TRP A 166 24.73 -25.21 -14.69
C TRP A 166 24.82 -23.76 -14.21
N LEU A 167 25.39 -22.87 -15.02
CA LEU A 167 25.54 -21.45 -14.71
C LEU A 167 24.30 -20.62 -15.06
N ILE A 168 23.48 -21.08 -16.01
CA ILE A 168 22.24 -20.42 -16.43
C ILE A 168 21.31 -20.07 -15.26
N PRO A 169 20.93 -20.99 -14.34
CA PRO A 169 20.05 -20.65 -13.22
C PRO A 169 20.68 -19.64 -12.25
N LEU A 170 22.01 -19.64 -12.12
CA LEU A 170 22.72 -18.70 -11.27
C LEU A 170 22.69 -17.27 -11.85
N TYR A 171 22.94 -17.13 -13.16
CA TYR A 171 22.85 -15.84 -13.83
C TYR A 171 21.42 -15.30 -13.84
N LEU A 172 20.41 -16.15 -14.07
CA LEU A 172 19.01 -15.76 -13.95
C LEU A 172 18.66 -15.31 -12.53
N GLY A 173 19.15 -16.04 -11.51
CA GLY A 173 19.00 -15.67 -10.11
C GLY A 173 19.62 -14.31 -9.81
N ALA A 174 20.87 -14.09 -10.20
CA ALA A 174 21.59 -12.84 -10.02
C ALA A 174 20.90 -11.66 -10.72
N ILE A 175 20.51 -11.82 -11.98
CA ILE A 175 19.78 -10.78 -12.73
C ILE A 175 18.45 -10.47 -12.05
N SER A 176 17.68 -11.50 -11.66
CA SER A 176 16.40 -11.31 -11.00
C SER A 176 16.57 -10.52 -9.70
N PHE A 177 17.54 -10.90 -8.87
CA PHE A 177 17.88 -10.22 -7.62
C PHE A 177 18.26 -8.76 -7.86
N THR A 178 19.16 -8.47 -8.80
CA THR A 178 19.59 -7.11 -9.09
C THR A 178 18.43 -6.24 -9.59
N VAL A 179 17.53 -6.78 -10.41
CA VAL A 179 16.33 -6.06 -10.86
C VAL A 179 15.40 -5.74 -9.69
N TRP A 180 15.17 -6.70 -8.80
CA TRP A 180 14.32 -6.48 -7.63
C TRP A 180 14.88 -5.42 -6.68
N GLU A 181 16.19 -5.48 -6.37
CA GLU A 181 16.87 -4.48 -5.55
C GLU A 181 16.84 -3.09 -6.20
N LEU A 182 17.04 -3.00 -7.52
CA LEU A 182 16.90 -1.75 -8.26
C LEU A 182 15.49 -1.16 -8.16
N VAL A 183 14.45 -1.99 -8.29
CA VAL A 183 13.06 -1.55 -8.13
C VAL A 183 12.81 -1.04 -6.71
N GLN A 184 13.35 -1.70 -5.69
CA GLN A 184 13.22 -1.23 -4.30
C GLN A 184 13.94 0.10 -4.07
N ILE A 185 15.17 0.26 -4.55
CA ILE A 185 15.93 1.52 -4.47
C ILE A 185 15.19 2.66 -5.18
N LEU A 186 14.65 2.40 -6.38
CA LEU A 186 13.85 3.37 -7.13
C LEU A 186 12.54 3.73 -6.40
N SER A 187 11.89 2.75 -5.79
CA SER A 187 10.69 2.97 -4.96
C SER A 187 10.99 3.86 -3.75
N LEU A 188 12.08 3.61 -3.03
CA LEU A 188 12.53 4.44 -1.91
C LEU A 188 12.89 5.87 -2.34
N LYS A 189 13.53 6.01 -3.50
CA LYS A 189 13.81 7.32 -4.10
C LYS A 189 12.53 8.07 -4.47
N SER A 190 11.54 7.37 -5.03
CA SER A 190 10.24 7.94 -5.38
C SER A 190 9.45 8.42 -4.16
N LEU A 191 9.67 7.83 -2.99
CA LEU A 191 9.01 8.19 -1.74
C LEU A 191 9.72 9.32 -0.97
N GLY A 192 10.83 9.87 -1.49
CA GLY A 192 11.53 11.01 -0.87
C GLY A 192 12.25 10.71 0.45
N LEU A 193 12.31 9.44 0.86
CA LEU A 193 12.85 8.95 2.14
C LEU A 193 14.39 8.98 2.23
N PHE A 194 15.10 9.33 1.15
CA PHE A 194 16.55 9.50 1.17
C PHE A 194 17.02 10.79 1.84
N ASN A 195 16.14 11.77 2.05
CA ASN A 195 16.49 13.02 2.74
C ASN A 195 16.39 12.94 4.27
N THR A 196 16.00 11.78 4.82
CA THR A 196 15.78 11.59 6.27
C THR A 196 16.81 10.67 6.95
N TRP A 197 17.86 10.27 6.23
CA TRP A 197 19.02 9.54 6.77
C TRP A 197 20.29 10.40 6.70
#